data_AF-A0A5P9PW39-F1
#
_entry.id   AF-A0A5P9PW39-F1
#
_cell.length_a   1.000
_cell.length_b   1.000
_cell.length_c   1.000
_cell.angle_alpha   90.00
_cell.angle_beta   90.00
_cell.angle_gamma   90.00
#
_symmetry.space_group_name_H-M   'P 1'
#
loop_
_entity.id
_entity.type
_entity.pdbx_description
1 polymer ?
#
loop_
_entity_poly.entity_id
_entity_poly.type
_entity_poly.pdbx_seq_one_letter_code
_entity_poly.pdbx_strand_id
1 'polypeptide(L)'
;MLGIVRLAVFVVLVAIQPALSLPVVTGTTGWAAFLTLEAVTVVAAVWVLRGRAVPLPVALPLAVVALAASAAATWALPPEELVGDRHWSFGLAGWHLLVLLLDRAALAVAALGAHVVPYLARLVTTAPTDRGEIGEVAIAVLSVISFQLATLALARLVHRRARQAAEAAAERDRQAHRKVLAEQEEADQRNRFAGQLGATLPLLAAMADRTLDPRTARTRQRCVLAATQLRRLFAENDDVPDPLVHEVSACVDLAERRGLTVVLAVSGEPVPVPTEIRRELTAPLVTALVGARSQARVSVLRAADEVRVAVITDGEPGESPAGSARVGVECHTLGERQWMEAKWRTEPS
;
A
#
# COMPACT_ATOMS: atom_id res chain seq x y z
N MET A 1 18.45 12.70 -0.96
CA MET A 1 19.04 12.90 0.39
C MET A 1 20.47 12.41 0.49
N LEU A 2 20.79 11.09 0.38
CA LEU A 2 22.20 10.66 0.48
C LEU A 2 23.11 11.27 -0.59
N GLY A 3 22.58 11.53 -1.79
CA GLY A 3 23.30 12.25 -2.84
C GLY A 3 23.63 13.70 -2.48
N ILE A 4 22.79 14.41 -1.71
CA ILE A 4 23.04 15.78 -1.25
C ILE A 4 24.15 15.77 -0.20
N VAL A 5 24.10 14.83 0.76
CA VAL A 5 25.16 14.68 1.76
C VAL A 5 26.49 14.29 1.09
N ARG A 6 26.46 13.37 0.11
CA ARG A 6 27.65 13.03 -0.67
C ARG A 6 28.20 14.23 -1.42
N LEU A 7 27.34 15.05 -2.04
CA LEU A 7 27.73 16.28 -2.70
C LEU A 7 28.35 17.27 -1.72
N ALA A 8 27.79 17.45 -0.52
CA ALA A 8 28.34 18.32 0.51
C ALA A 8 29.74 17.85 0.96
N VAL A 9 29.90 16.55 1.24
CA VAL A 9 31.21 15.96 1.57
C VAL A 9 32.19 16.11 0.40
N PHE A 10 31.72 15.96 -0.83
CA PHE A 10 32.53 16.14 -2.04
C PHE A 10 32.95 17.60 -2.26
N VAL A 11 32.08 18.58 -1.96
CA VAL A 11 32.44 20.00 -2.01
C VAL A 11 33.50 20.32 -0.96
N VAL A 12 33.36 19.80 0.26
CA VAL A 12 34.42 19.91 1.28
C VAL A 12 35.72 19.28 0.77
N LEU A 13 35.64 18.11 0.14
CA LEU A 13 36.78 17.41 -0.43
C LEU A 13 37.49 18.20 -1.53
N VAL A 14 36.76 18.85 -2.43
CA VAL A 14 37.35 19.55 -3.60
C VAL A 14 37.76 20.99 -3.26
N ALA A 15 37.05 21.68 -2.37
CA ALA A 15 37.29 23.09 -2.08
C ALA A 15 38.24 23.31 -0.89
N ILE A 16 38.04 22.55 0.19
CA ILE A 16 38.74 22.81 1.45
C ILE A 16 40.02 21.99 1.52
N GLN A 17 39.97 20.73 1.12
CA GLN A 17 41.09 19.83 1.36
C GLN A 17 42.34 20.11 0.49
N PRO A 18 42.24 20.49 -0.79
CA PRO A 18 43.41 20.91 -1.58
C PRO A 18 44.03 22.19 -1.02
N ALA A 19 43.21 23.15 -0.58
CA ALA A 19 43.71 24.40 0.00
C ALA A 19 44.51 24.16 1.30
N LEU A 20 44.09 23.20 2.11
CA LEU A 20 44.80 22.80 3.33
C LEU A 20 46.04 21.94 3.06
N SER A 21 45.99 21.07 2.04
CA SER A 21 47.03 20.06 1.80
C SER A 21 48.16 20.57 0.90
N LEU A 22 47.84 21.34 -0.15
CA LEU A 22 48.79 21.79 -1.16
C LEU A 22 50.03 22.53 -0.59
N PRO A 23 49.91 23.40 0.45
CA PRO A 23 51.05 24.12 1.00
C PRO A 23 52.10 23.21 1.68
N VAL A 24 51.69 22.02 2.11
CA VAL A 24 52.52 21.09 2.90
C VAL A 24 52.92 19.83 2.13
N VAL A 25 52.49 19.68 0.87
CA VAL A 25 52.90 18.56 0.00
C VAL A 25 54.34 18.76 -0.45
N THR A 26 55.21 17.84 -0.05
CA THR A 26 56.63 17.85 -0.39
C THR A 26 57.10 16.50 -0.93
N GLY A 27 58.19 16.51 -1.71
CA GLY A 27 58.81 15.30 -2.24
C GLY A 27 58.02 14.65 -3.39
N THR A 28 58.70 13.83 -4.18
CA THR A 28 58.11 13.17 -5.37
C THR A 28 56.98 12.22 -5.00
N THR A 29 57.16 11.43 -3.94
CA THR A 29 56.13 10.49 -3.45
C THR A 29 54.91 11.22 -2.90
N GLY A 30 55.10 12.35 -2.21
CA GLY A 30 54.00 13.17 -1.70
C GLY A 30 53.15 13.73 -2.82
N TRP A 31 53.79 14.31 -3.84
CA TRP A 31 53.11 14.81 -5.05
C TRP A 31 52.41 13.68 -5.82
N ALA A 32 53.04 12.52 -5.98
CA ALA A 32 52.41 11.38 -6.65
C ALA A 32 51.16 10.89 -5.91
N ALA A 33 51.22 10.80 -4.58
CA ALA A 33 50.08 10.41 -3.75
C ALA A 33 48.95 11.45 -3.82
N PHE A 34 49.29 12.74 -3.77
CA PHE A 34 48.31 13.83 -3.89
C PHE A 34 47.59 13.78 -5.24
N LEU A 35 48.33 13.72 -6.35
CA LEU A 35 47.75 13.61 -7.69
C LEU A 35 46.90 12.34 -7.86
N THR A 36 47.29 11.24 -7.21
CA THR A 36 46.50 10.00 -7.21
C THR A 36 45.16 10.20 -6.51
N LEU A 37 45.13 10.88 -5.36
CA LEU A 37 43.90 11.20 -4.64
C LEU A 37 43.00 12.17 -5.43
N GLU A 38 43.59 13.19 -6.07
CA GLU A 38 42.86 14.07 -6.97
C GLU A 38 42.26 13.31 -8.17
N ALA A 39 42.99 12.36 -8.75
CA ALA A 39 42.45 11.50 -9.80
C ALA A 39 41.27 10.64 -9.32
N VAL A 40 41.35 10.08 -8.10
CA VAL A 40 40.22 9.38 -7.47
C VAL A 40 39.01 10.30 -7.34
N THR A 41 39.22 11.56 -6.93
CA THR A 41 38.17 12.57 -6.81
C THR A 41 37.52 12.90 -8.16
N VAL A 42 38.32 13.11 -9.20
CA VAL A 42 37.83 13.36 -10.57
C VAL A 42 36.98 12.19 -11.08
N VAL A 43 37.44 10.95 -10.86
CA VAL A 43 36.68 9.77 -11.25
C VAL A 43 35.37 9.69 -10.45
N ALA A 44 35.39 9.87 -9.13
CA ALA A 44 34.20 9.86 -8.30
C ALA A 44 33.18 10.95 -8.67
N ALA A 45 33.65 12.12 -9.11
CA ALA A 45 32.83 13.28 -9.49
C ALA A 45 31.72 12.92 -10.49
N VAL A 46 32.02 12.03 -11.44
CA VAL A 46 31.09 11.55 -12.49
C VAL A 46 29.78 11.05 -11.90
N TRP A 47 29.82 10.33 -10.77
CA TRP A 47 28.62 9.81 -10.11
C TRP A 47 28.05 10.78 -9.09
N VAL A 48 28.93 11.45 -8.34
CA VAL A 48 28.54 12.38 -7.28
C VAL A 48 27.72 13.55 -7.85
N LEU A 49 28.18 14.15 -8.95
CA LEU A 49 27.48 15.26 -9.62
C LEU A 49 26.14 14.85 -10.23
N ARG A 50 25.97 13.55 -10.54
CA ARG A 50 24.68 12.98 -10.97
C ARG A 50 23.78 12.60 -9.79
N GLY A 51 24.18 12.91 -8.55
CA GLY A 51 23.47 12.54 -7.33
C GLY A 51 23.45 11.03 -7.05
N ARG A 52 24.32 10.25 -7.71
CA ARG A 52 24.37 8.78 -7.61
C ARG A 52 25.53 8.31 -6.73
N ALA A 53 25.39 7.10 -6.21
CA ALA A 53 26.47 6.40 -5.52
C ALA A 53 27.49 5.89 -6.53
N VAL A 54 28.78 5.88 -6.14
CA VAL A 54 29.81 5.21 -6.92
C VAL A 54 29.52 3.70 -6.89
N PRO A 55 29.42 3.04 -8.06
CA PRO A 55 29.11 1.62 -8.13
C PRO A 55 30.21 0.81 -7.43
N LEU A 56 29.84 -0.25 -6.72
CA LEU A 56 30.76 -1.01 -5.88
C LEU A 56 32.02 -1.52 -6.63
N PRO A 57 31.91 -2.04 -7.88
CA PRO A 57 33.07 -2.49 -8.64
C PRO A 57 34.09 -1.39 -8.95
N VAL A 58 33.67 -0.12 -8.90
CA VAL A 58 34.55 1.04 -9.09
C VAL A 58 34.99 1.61 -7.74
N ALA A 59 34.08 1.67 -6.78
CA ALA A 59 34.35 2.23 -5.45
C ALA A 59 35.43 1.44 -4.69
N LEU A 60 35.44 0.10 -4.79
CA LEU A 60 36.42 -0.73 -4.09
C LEU A 60 37.86 -0.51 -4.61
N PRO A 61 38.14 -0.62 -5.93
CA PRO A 61 39.46 -0.29 -6.45
C PRO A 61 39.91 1.13 -6.11
N LEU A 62 39.03 2.13 -6.23
CA LEU A 62 39.37 3.50 -5.90
C LEU A 62 39.68 3.69 -4.40
N ALA A 63 38.96 2.99 -3.52
CA ALA A 63 39.24 3.00 -2.09
C ALA A 63 40.60 2.37 -1.79
N VAL A 64 40.94 1.24 -2.44
CA VAL A 64 42.26 0.61 -2.33
C VAL A 64 43.36 1.54 -2.83
N VAL A 65 43.16 2.22 -3.96
CA VAL A 65 44.11 3.21 -4.50
C VAL A 65 44.29 4.37 -3.53
N ALA A 66 43.21 4.90 -2.94
CA ALA A 66 43.30 5.97 -1.96
C ALA A 66 44.05 5.54 -0.68
N LEU A 67 43.80 4.32 -0.20
CA LEU A 67 44.54 3.73 0.93
C LEU A 67 46.02 3.55 0.61
N ALA A 68 46.35 3.04 -0.58
CA ALA A 68 47.73 2.84 -1.03
C ALA A 68 48.48 4.17 -1.17
N ALA A 69 47.84 5.20 -1.76
CA ALA A 69 48.40 6.54 -1.89
C ALA A 69 48.66 7.17 -0.50
N SER A 70 47.70 7.05 0.41
CA SER A 70 47.83 7.50 1.80
C SER A 70 48.98 6.82 2.53
N ALA A 71 49.07 5.48 2.42
CA ALA A 71 50.13 4.70 3.02
C ALA A 71 51.50 5.11 2.44
N ALA A 72 51.62 5.23 1.12
CA ALA A 72 52.86 5.66 0.47
C ALA A 72 53.31 7.06 0.94
N ALA A 73 52.38 8.02 1.02
CA ALA A 73 52.67 9.36 1.56
C ALA A 73 53.14 9.29 3.03
N THR A 74 52.47 8.48 3.85
CA THR A 74 52.83 8.30 5.27
C THR A 74 54.22 7.68 5.44
N TRP A 75 54.57 6.71 4.61
CA TRP A 75 55.87 6.03 4.67
C TRP A 75 57.01 6.84 4.04
N ALA A 76 56.69 7.84 3.21
CA ALA A 76 57.65 8.78 2.64
C ALA A 76 57.98 9.94 3.59
N LEU A 77 57.16 10.19 4.62
CA LEU A 77 57.40 11.25 5.59
C LEU A 77 58.57 10.89 6.54
N PRO A 78 59.46 11.86 6.84
CA PRO A 78 60.42 11.71 7.92
C PRO A 78 59.71 11.51 9.27
N PRO A 79 60.29 10.73 10.21
CA PRO A 79 59.69 10.47 11.52
C PRO A 79 59.27 11.73 12.28
N GLU A 80 60.09 12.78 12.23
CA GLU A 80 59.87 14.08 12.87
C GLU A 80 58.68 14.87 12.30
N GLU A 81 58.18 14.49 11.11
CA GLU A 81 57.03 15.14 10.46
C GLU A 81 55.75 14.28 10.52
N LEU A 82 55.81 13.11 11.17
CA LEU A 82 54.64 12.24 11.35
C LEU A 82 53.61 12.84 12.33
N VAL A 83 54.07 13.68 13.25
CA VAL A 83 53.23 14.34 14.26
C VAL A 83 53.03 15.80 13.84
N GLY A 84 51.78 16.19 13.55
CA GLY A 84 51.41 17.56 13.23
C GLY A 84 50.92 17.78 11.80
N ASP A 85 50.85 19.06 11.39
CA ASP A 85 50.15 19.51 10.19
C ASP A 85 50.77 19.02 8.86
N ARG A 86 52.00 18.49 8.90
CA ARG A 86 52.69 17.95 7.72
C ARG A 86 52.16 16.58 7.31
N HIS A 87 51.44 15.85 8.17
CA HIS A 87 50.79 14.58 7.82
C HIS A 87 49.43 14.79 7.11
N TRP A 88 49.43 15.58 6.05
CA TRP A 88 48.22 15.98 5.29
C TRP A 88 47.39 14.80 4.77
N SER A 89 48.03 13.68 4.43
CA SER A 89 47.38 12.53 3.79
C SER A 89 46.40 11.81 4.71
N PHE A 90 46.60 11.85 6.03
CA PHE A 90 45.79 11.10 6.99
C PHE A 90 44.36 11.62 7.07
N GLY A 91 44.19 12.93 7.22
CA GLY A 91 42.87 13.57 7.18
C GLY A 91 42.21 13.42 5.81
N LEU A 92 42.99 13.70 4.75
CA LEU A 92 42.50 13.76 3.38
C LEU A 92 41.94 12.42 2.87
N ALA A 93 42.65 11.31 3.09
CA ALA A 93 42.25 10.02 2.53
C ALA A 93 40.95 9.49 3.17
N GLY A 94 40.71 9.74 4.46
CA GLY A 94 39.45 9.35 5.09
C GLY A 94 38.23 10.03 4.46
N TRP A 95 38.34 11.27 3.98
CA TRP A 95 37.28 11.93 3.23
C TRP A 95 36.98 11.27 1.88
N HIS A 96 38.02 10.82 1.16
CA HIS A 96 37.84 10.06 -0.08
C HIS A 96 37.09 8.75 0.19
N LEU A 97 37.45 8.03 1.26
CA LEU A 97 36.76 6.80 1.67
C LEU A 97 35.28 7.05 1.98
N LEU A 98 34.97 8.16 2.66
CA LEU A 98 33.58 8.55 2.92
C LEU A 98 32.81 8.84 1.63
N VAL A 99 33.37 9.59 0.68
CA VAL A 99 32.70 9.86 -0.61
C VAL A 99 32.39 8.57 -1.37
N LEU A 100 33.34 7.64 -1.42
CA LEU A 100 33.23 6.38 -2.15
C LEU A 100 32.27 5.37 -1.48
N LEU A 101 32.25 5.33 -0.14
CA LEU A 101 31.61 4.27 0.64
C LEU A 101 30.46 4.76 1.55
N LEU A 102 29.97 6.00 1.39
CA LEU A 102 28.92 6.59 2.25
C LEU A 102 27.69 5.68 2.43
N ASP A 103 27.23 5.03 1.36
CA ASP A 103 26.06 4.14 1.37
C ASP A 103 26.34 2.82 2.11
N ARG A 104 27.61 2.45 2.31
CA ARG A 104 28.06 1.12 2.73
C ARG A 104 28.77 1.18 4.08
N ALA A 105 27.98 1.16 5.14
CA ALA A 105 28.41 1.31 6.54
C ALA A 105 29.62 0.52 6.95
N ALA A 106 29.50 -0.80 6.88
CA ALA A 106 30.52 -1.71 7.32
C ALA A 106 31.80 -1.49 6.52
N LEU A 107 31.69 -1.28 5.20
CA LEU A 107 32.85 -1.05 4.34
C LEU A 107 33.53 0.29 4.62
N ALA A 108 32.77 1.36 4.85
CA ALA A 108 33.35 2.66 5.20
C ALA A 108 34.11 2.60 6.55
N VAL A 109 33.50 1.96 7.56
CA VAL A 109 34.15 1.76 8.87
C VAL A 109 35.38 0.87 8.75
N ALA A 110 35.29 -0.24 8.01
CA ALA A 110 36.42 -1.13 7.77
C ALA A 110 37.56 -0.43 7.01
N ALA A 111 37.25 0.38 6.01
CA ALA A 111 38.23 1.15 5.25
C ALA A 111 38.90 2.23 6.11
N LEU A 112 38.14 2.93 6.96
CA LEU A 112 38.70 3.87 7.93
C LEU A 112 39.61 3.16 8.94
N GLY A 113 39.21 1.98 9.43
CA GLY A 113 40.08 1.16 10.28
C GLY A 113 41.37 0.74 9.57
N ALA A 114 41.26 0.28 8.32
CA ALA A 114 42.42 -0.09 7.49
C ALA A 114 43.33 1.10 7.21
N HIS A 115 42.79 2.31 7.06
CA HIS A 115 43.55 3.55 6.88
C HIS A 115 44.41 3.92 8.10
N VAL A 116 43.97 3.59 9.30
CA VAL A 116 44.73 3.85 10.55
C VAL A 116 45.95 2.93 10.67
N VAL A 117 45.89 1.71 10.12
CA VAL A 117 46.92 0.67 10.32
C VAL A 117 48.30 1.09 9.81
N PRO A 118 48.49 1.58 8.56
CA PRO A 118 49.81 2.00 8.08
C PRO A 118 50.45 3.11 8.93
N TYR A 119 49.62 4.03 9.45
CA TYR A 119 50.11 5.12 10.30
C TYR A 119 50.58 4.61 11.66
N LEU A 120 49.78 3.78 12.33
CA LEU A 120 50.20 3.17 13.60
C LEU A 120 51.42 2.25 13.42
N ALA A 121 51.46 1.48 12.33
CA ALA A 121 52.62 0.65 12.02
C ALA A 121 53.89 1.49 11.84
N ARG A 122 53.79 2.60 11.08
CA ARG A 122 54.91 3.53 10.90
C ARG A 122 55.37 4.11 12.25
N LEU A 123 54.43 4.53 13.10
CA LEU A 123 54.73 5.06 14.43
C LEU A 123 55.46 4.05 15.32
N VAL A 124 55.02 2.79 15.32
CA VAL A 124 55.69 1.71 16.07
C VAL A 124 57.12 1.47 15.56
N THR A 125 57.35 1.54 14.25
CA THR A 125 58.70 1.36 13.68
C THR A 125 59.66 2.51 13.93
N THR A 126 59.14 3.72 14.20
CA THR A 126 59.95 4.91 14.48
C THR A 126 60.12 5.18 15.97
N ALA A 127 59.45 4.41 16.84
CA ALA A 127 59.53 4.43 18.30
C ALA A 127 59.46 5.86 18.91
N PRO A 128 58.26 6.49 19.02
CA PRO A 128 58.11 7.69 19.83
C PRO A 128 58.55 7.38 21.26
N THR A 129 59.58 8.08 21.73
CA THR A 129 60.22 7.84 23.04
C THR A 129 59.58 8.66 24.15
N ASP A 130 58.78 9.68 23.82
CA ASP A 130 58.11 10.55 24.80
C ASP A 130 56.61 10.26 24.93
N ARG A 131 56.09 10.31 26.18
CA ARG A 131 54.65 10.21 26.46
C ARG A 131 53.86 11.37 25.85
N GLY A 132 54.46 12.56 25.74
CA GLY A 132 53.83 13.72 25.12
C GLY A 132 53.45 13.45 23.66
N GLU A 133 54.42 13.00 22.86
CA GLU A 133 54.23 12.66 21.44
C GLU A 133 53.18 11.57 21.23
N ILE A 134 53.17 10.53 22.08
CA ILE A 134 52.15 9.47 22.04
C ILE A 134 50.75 10.06 22.28
N GLY A 135 50.63 10.99 23.23
CA GLY A 135 49.38 11.70 23.51
C GLY A 135 48.90 12.54 22.34
N GLU A 136 49.80 13.31 21.72
CA GLU A 136 49.48 14.14 20.55
C GLU A 136 49.01 13.29 19.35
N VAL A 137 49.71 12.19 19.06
CA VAL A 137 49.31 11.27 18.00
C VAL A 137 47.94 10.64 18.27
N ALA A 138 47.70 10.18 19.50
CA ALA A 138 46.41 9.60 19.89
C ALA A 138 45.27 10.62 19.73
N ILE A 139 45.48 11.88 20.15
CA ILE A 139 44.51 12.96 20.02
C ILE A 139 44.24 13.27 18.54
N ALA A 140 45.29 13.35 17.71
CA ALA A 140 45.15 13.64 16.28
C ALA A 140 44.36 12.53 15.56
N VAL A 141 44.73 11.26 15.76
CA VAL A 141 44.03 10.11 15.18
C VAL A 141 42.59 10.07 15.63
N LEU A 142 42.35 10.17 16.93
CA LEU A 142 41.01 10.10 17.50
C LEU A 142 40.14 11.24 16.99
N SER A 143 40.69 12.45 16.89
CA SER A 143 39.96 13.64 16.42
C SER A 143 39.54 13.49 14.94
N VAL A 144 40.47 13.10 14.06
CA VAL A 144 40.19 12.89 12.63
C VAL A 144 39.19 11.76 12.42
N ILE A 145 39.43 10.59 13.01
CA ILE A 145 38.57 9.41 12.83
C ILE A 145 37.20 9.62 13.47
N SER A 146 37.12 10.22 14.67
CA SER A 146 35.83 10.51 15.32
C SER A 146 35.00 11.48 14.48
N PHE A 147 35.62 12.50 13.89
CA PHE A 147 34.92 13.45 13.04
C PHE A 147 34.38 12.79 11.76
N GLN A 148 35.16 11.91 11.15
CA GLN A 148 34.75 11.14 9.97
C GLN A 148 33.62 10.14 10.30
N LEU A 149 33.72 9.43 11.42
CA LEU A 149 32.68 8.52 11.90
C LEU A 149 31.39 9.26 12.29
N ALA A 150 31.50 10.41 12.94
CA ALA A 150 30.36 11.26 13.29
C ALA A 150 29.64 11.75 12.02
N THR A 151 30.40 12.19 11.00
CA THR A 151 29.84 12.57 9.70
C THR A 151 29.10 11.41 9.04
N LEU A 152 29.69 10.21 9.05
CA LEU A 152 29.06 8.99 8.53
C LEU A 152 27.76 8.64 9.28
N ALA A 153 27.78 8.74 10.61
CA ALA A 153 26.63 8.46 11.46
C ALA A 153 25.49 9.47 11.22
N LEU A 154 25.81 10.76 11.16
CA LEU A 154 24.84 11.82 10.90
C LEU A 154 24.22 11.67 9.51
N ALA A 155 25.03 11.40 8.49
CA ALA A 155 24.56 11.12 7.13
C ALA A 155 23.51 9.99 7.11
N ARG A 156 23.77 8.91 7.86
CA ARG A 156 22.82 7.79 7.98
C ARG A 156 21.57 8.13 8.76
N LEU A 157 21.70 8.86 9.86
CA LEU A 157 20.57 9.27 10.66
C LEU A 157 19.61 10.12 9.82
N VAL A 158 20.13 11.14 9.15
CA VAL A 158 19.36 12.00 8.24
C VAL A 158 18.70 11.17 7.14
N HIS A 159 19.41 10.23 6.54
CA HIS A 159 18.84 9.38 5.49
C HIS A 159 17.71 8.48 5.98
N ARG A 160 17.89 7.84 7.14
CA ARG A 160 16.87 6.98 7.75
C ARG A 160 15.63 7.78 8.09
N ARG A 161 15.79 8.96 8.71
CA ARG A 161 14.68 9.86 9.03
C ARG A 161 13.96 10.36 7.78
N ALA A 162 14.69 10.71 6.73
CA ALA A 162 14.10 11.11 5.46
C ALA A 162 13.30 9.98 4.79
N ARG A 163 13.78 8.72 4.83
CA ARG A 163 13.02 7.56 4.32
C ARG A 163 11.75 7.33 5.13
N GLN A 164 11.85 7.34 6.46
CA GLN A 164 10.69 7.20 7.34
C GLN A 164 9.66 8.31 7.11
N ALA A 165 10.11 9.55 6.92
CA ALA A 165 9.23 10.68 6.61
C ALA A 165 8.55 10.52 5.25
N ALA A 166 9.28 10.06 4.23
CA ALA A 166 8.72 9.80 2.90
C ALA A 166 7.70 8.64 2.91
N GLU A 167 7.97 7.57 3.63
CA GLU A 167 7.05 6.43 3.82
C GLU A 167 5.78 6.89 4.56
N ALA A 168 5.94 7.67 5.63
CA ALA A 168 4.81 8.22 6.37
C ALA A 168 4.00 9.25 5.56
N ALA A 169 4.64 10.01 4.66
CA ALA A 169 3.95 10.91 3.74
C ALA A 169 3.14 10.12 2.70
N ALA A 170 3.74 9.10 2.08
CA ALA A 170 3.06 8.23 1.13
C ALA A 170 1.85 7.51 1.75
N GLU A 171 1.95 7.10 3.03
CA GLU A 171 0.82 6.51 3.74
C GLU A 171 -0.30 7.51 4.00
N ARG A 172 0.03 8.75 4.39
CA ARG A 172 -0.97 9.83 4.53
C ARG A 172 -1.67 10.14 3.22
N ASP A 173 -0.94 10.18 2.11
CA ASP A 173 -1.52 10.41 0.78
C ASP A 173 -2.48 9.28 0.39
N ARG A 174 -2.12 8.01 0.67
CA ARG A 174 -3.02 6.87 0.46
C ARG A 174 -4.29 6.96 1.31
N GLN A 175 -4.16 7.36 2.57
CA GLN A 175 -5.31 7.52 3.47
C GLN A 175 -6.21 8.69 3.04
N ALA A 176 -5.61 9.82 2.63
CA ALA A 176 -6.34 10.96 2.10
C ALA A 176 -7.12 10.58 0.82
N HIS A 177 -6.50 9.83 -0.08
CA HIS A 177 -7.16 9.36 -1.29
C HIS A 177 -8.35 8.43 -0.99
N ARG A 178 -8.18 7.47 -0.07
CA ARG A 178 -9.28 6.59 0.38
C ARG A 178 -10.42 7.37 1.02
N LYS A 179 -10.10 8.39 1.81
CA LYS A 179 -11.11 9.25 2.44
C LYS A 179 -11.92 10.01 1.38
N VAL A 180 -11.27 10.59 0.38
CA VAL A 180 -11.96 11.28 -0.72
C VAL A 180 -12.86 10.33 -1.49
N LEU A 181 -12.41 9.10 -1.77
CA LEU A 181 -13.25 8.09 -2.44
C LEU A 181 -14.47 7.71 -1.60
N ALA A 182 -14.30 7.50 -0.29
CA ALA A 182 -15.42 7.19 0.60
C ALA A 182 -16.42 8.35 0.71
N GLU A 183 -15.95 9.60 0.78
CA GLU A 183 -16.81 10.79 0.78
C GLU A 183 -17.57 10.95 -0.55
N GLN A 184 -16.93 10.63 -1.68
CA GLN A 184 -17.60 10.62 -2.99
C GLN A 184 -18.66 9.53 -3.09
N GLU A 185 -18.35 8.32 -2.61
CA GLU A 185 -19.30 7.22 -2.58
C GLU A 185 -20.52 7.55 -1.70
N GLU A 186 -20.28 8.10 -0.51
CA GLU A 186 -21.36 8.54 0.39
C GLU A 186 -22.22 9.63 -0.26
N ALA A 187 -21.59 10.61 -0.94
CA ALA A 187 -22.30 11.66 -1.66
C ALA A 187 -23.14 11.09 -2.83
N ASP A 188 -22.60 10.14 -3.59
CA ASP A 188 -23.30 9.48 -4.68
C ASP A 188 -24.45 8.61 -4.19
N GLN A 189 -24.30 7.92 -3.06
CA GLN A 189 -25.39 7.19 -2.40
C GLN A 189 -26.49 8.15 -1.95
N ARG A 190 -26.14 9.26 -1.29
CA ARG A 190 -27.11 10.29 -0.86
C ARG A 190 -27.85 10.91 -2.04
N ASN A 191 -27.15 11.22 -3.14
CA ASN A 191 -27.75 11.78 -4.35
C ASN A 191 -28.69 10.78 -5.03
N ARG A 192 -28.29 9.52 -5.15
CA ARG A 192 -29.15 8.44 -5.67
C ARG A 192 -30.41 8.27 -4.82
N PHE A 193 -30.25 8.23 -3.49
CA PHE A 193 -31.35 8.11 -2.55
C PHE A 193 -32.32 9.29 -2.63
N ALA A 194 -31.82 10.53 -2.70
CA ALA A 194 -32.63 11.73 -2.87
C ALA A 194 -33.38 11.74 -4.21
N GLY A 195 -32.73 11.32 -5.31
CA GLY A 195 -33.35 11.18 -6.62
C GLY A 195 -34.49 10.14 -6.63
N GLN A 196 -34.31 9.02 -5.95
CA GLN A 196 -35.31 7.96 -5.85
C GLN A 196 -36.50 8.34 -4.95
N LEU A 197 -36.28 9.13 -3.89
CA LEU A 197 -37.35 9.67 -3.04
C LEU A 197 -38.14 10.84 -3.68
N GLY A 198 -37.61 11.43 -4.75
CA GLY A 198 -38.21 12.58 -5.44
C GLY A 198 -39.64 12.33 -5.97
N ALA A 199 -40.01 11.07 -6.21
CA ALA A 199 -41.36 10.70 -6.64
C ALA A 199 -42.34 10.45 -5.47
N THR A 200 -41.82 10.12 -4.29
CA THR A 200 -42.60 9.69 -3.12
C THR A 200 -42.97 10.86 -2.21
N LEU A 201 -42.08 11.83 -2.04
CA LEU A 201 -42.30 13.03 -1.22
C LEU A 201 -43.48 13.90 -1.70
N PRO A 202 -43.69 14.14 -3.02
CA PRO A 202 -44.84 14.92 -3.50
C PRO A 202 -46.18 14.21 -3.26
N LEU A 203 -46.21 12.87 -3.29
CA LEU A 203 -47.42 12.09 -2.97
C LEU A 203 -47.78 12.22 -1.48
N LEU A 204 -46.79 12.19 -0.59
CA LEU A 204 -46.99 12.40 0.85
C LEU A 204 -47.44 13.84 1.15
N ALA A 205 -46.83 14.83 0.49
CA ALA A 205 -47.23 16.23 0.60
C ALA A 205 -48.68 16.46 0.12
N ALA A 206 -49.06 15.90 -1.04
CA ALA A 206 -50.42 16.02 -1.58
C ALA A 206 -51.48 15.34 -0.69
N MET A 207 -51.13 14.25 0.01
CA MET A 207 -52.00 13.65 1.03
C MET A 207 -52.09 14.50 2.31
N ALA A 208 -50.97 15.12 2.75
CA ALA A 208 -50.95 16.00 3.91
C ALA A 208 -51.78 17.28 3.67
N ASP A 209 -51.71 17.85 2.46
CA ASP A 209 -52.46 19.04 2.05
C ASP A 209 -53.94 18.74 1.74
N ARG A 210 -54.40 17.48 1.92
CA ARG A 210 -55.75 16.99 1.60
C ARG A 210 -56.19 17.21 0.16
N THR A 211 -55.24 17.36 -0.77
CA THR A 211 -55.53 17.54 -2.19
C THR A 211 -55.85 16.22 -2.90
N LEU A 212 -55.47 15.08 -2.32
CA LEU A 212 -55.82 13.74 -2.76
C LEU A 212 -56.78 13.06 -1.78
N ASP A 213 -57.86 12.46 -2.29
CA ASP A 213 -58.79 11.66 -1.47
C ASP A 213 -58.26 10.22 -1.30
N PRO A 214 -57.90 9.79 -0.07
CA PRO A 214 -57.39 8.45 0.22
C PRO A 214 -58.41 7.32 -0.02
N ARG A 215 -59.69 7.63 -0.23
CA ARG A 215 -60.74 6.62 -0.52
C ARG A 215 -60.83 6.24 -2.00
N THR A 216 -60.21 7.00 -2.88
CA THR A 216 -60.22 6.69 -4.32
C THR A 216 -59.29 5.54 -4.68
N ALA A 217 -59.76 4.63 -5.55
CA ALA A 217 -58.99 3.45 -5.98
C ALA A 217 -57.63 3.81 -6.60
N ARG A 218 -57.58 4.93 -7.35
CA ARG A 218 -56.35 5.45 -7.98
C ARG A 218 -55.32 5.92 -6.96
N THR A 219 -55.74 6.56 -5.86
CA THR A 219 -54.82 7.01 -4.79
C THR A 219 -54.30 5.82 -3.99
N ARG A 220 -55.15 4.84 -3.68
CA ARG A 220 -54.72 3.58 -3.05
C ARG A 220 -53.66 2.84 -3.88
N GLN A 221 -53.87 2.73 -5.19
CA GLN A 221 -52.91 2.07 -6.08
C GLN A 221 -51.56 2.80 -6.12
N ARG A 222 -51.56 4.14 -6.15
CA ARG A 222 -50.33 4.94 -6.09
C ARG A 222 -49.60 4.81 -4.74
N CYS A 223 -50.33 4.74 -3.62
CA CYS A 223 -49.74 4.51 -2.30
C CYS A 223 -49.15 3.11 -2.15
N VAL A 224 -49.81 2.07 -2.68
CA VAL A 224 -49.27 0.71 -2.68
C VAL A 224 -47.98 0.65 -3.50
N LEU A 225 -47.95 1.27 -4.69
CA LEU A 225 -46.75 1.33 -5.52
C LEU A 225 -45.60 2.06 -4.81
N ALA A 226 -45.87 3.22 -4.22
CA ALA A 226 -44.90 4.00 -3.45
C ALA A 226 -44.36 3.25 -2.23
N ALA A 227 -45.23 2.54 -1.50
CA ALA A 227 -44.84 1.72 -0.35
C ALA A 227 -43.99 0.50 -0.76
N THR A 228 -44.30 -0.13 -1.89
CA THR A 228 -43.50 -1.23 -2.45
C THR A 228 -42.13 -0.72 -2.92
N GLN A 229 -42.08 0.45 -3.58
CA GLN A 229 -40.83 1.09 -3.98
C GLN A 229 -39.94 1.45 -2.79
N LEU A 230 -40.50 2.02 -1.72
CA LEU A 230 -39.76 2.30 -0.48
C LEU A 230 -39.26 1.02 0.19
N ARG A 231 -40.10 -0.01 0.31
CA ARG A 231 -39.68 -1.30 0.90
C ARG A 231 -38.56 -1.95 0.10
N ARG A 232 -38.64 -1.91 -1.24
CA ARG A 232 -37.59 -2.39 -2.13
C ARG A 232 -36.30 -1.59 -1.95
N LEU A 233 -36.40 -0.27 -1.88
CA LEU A 233 -35.26 0.63 -1.70
C LEU A 233 -34.58 0.51 -0.33
N PHE A 234 -35.34 0.19 0.72
CA PHE A 234 -34.78 -0.14 2.04
C PHE A 234 -34.17 -1.55 2.08
N ALA A 235 -34.77 -2.52 1.37
CA ALA A 235 -34.24 -3.87 1.27
C ALA A 235 -32.97 -3.97 0.39
N GLU A 236 -32.82 -3.10 -0.61
CA GLU A 236 -31.65 -3.04 -1.50
C GLU A 236 -30.46 -2.28 -0.87
N ASN A 237 -30.64 -1.49 0.19
CA ASN A 237 -29.58 -0.71 0.84
C ASN A 237 -29.02 -1.33 2.14
N ASP A 238 -29.59 -2.43 2.64
CA ASP A 238 -29.04 -3.22 3.77
C ASP A 238 -28.04 -4.24 3.23
N ASP A 239 -26.82 -3.77 2.93
CA ASP A 239 -25.88 -4.49 2.07
C ASP A 239 -24.91 -5.41 2.83
N VAL A 240 -25.25 -6.70 2.89
CA VAL A 240 -24.32 -7.77 2.49
C VAL A 240 -25.02 -8.51 1.33
N PRO A 241 -24.41 -8.62 0.14
CA PRO A 241 -25.07 -9.26 -0.98
C PRO A 241 -25.28 -10.75 -0.71
N ASP A 242 -26.51 -11.14 -0.36
CA ASP A 242 -26.96 -12.52 -0.26
C ASP A 242 -27.01 -13.12 -1.69
N PRO A 243 -26.11 -14.07 -2.04
CA PRO A 243 -26.04 -14.61 -3.38
C PRO A 243 -27.32 -15.31 -3.84
N LEU A 244 -28.14 -15.84 -2.91
CA LEU A 244 -29.42 -16.47 -3.25
C LEU A 244 -30.46 -15.43 -3.61
N VAL A 245 -30.55 -14.33 -2.85
CA VAL A 245 -31.47 -13.23 -3.16
C VAL A 245 -31.12 -12.59 -4.50
N HIS A 246 -29.83 -12.48 -4.82
CA HIS A 246 -29.39 -12.00 -6.12
C HIS A 246 -29.89 -12.88 -7.28
N GLU A 247 -29.74 -14.21 -7.18
CA GLU A 247 -30.20 -15.15 -8.20
C GLU A 247 -31.74 -15.17 -8.33
N VAL A 248 -32.48 -15.11 -7.21
CA VAL A 248 -33.95 -15.01 -7.21
C VAL A 248 -34.41 -13.69 -7.83
N SER A 249 -33.76 -12.57 -7.51
CA SER A 249 -34.09 -11.25 -8.06
C SER A 249 -33.90 -11.22 -9.57
N ALA A 250 -32.83 -11.84 -10.09
CA ALA A 250 -32.63 -11.98 -11.53
C ALA A 250 -33.76 -12.78 -12.22
N CYS A 251 -34.29 -13.83 -11.57
CA CYS A 251 -35.43 -14.59 -12.09
C CYS A 251 -36.72 -13.74 -12.11
N VAL A 252 -36.92 -12.94 -11.07
CA VAL A 252 -38.05 -12.00 -10.97
C VAL A 252 -37.96 -10.93 -12.07
N ASP A 253 -36.79 -10.30 -12.24
CA ASP A 253 -36.57 -9.28 -13.26
C ASP A 253 -36.85 -9.81 -14.68
N LEU A 254 -36.49 -11.07 -14.96
CA LEU A 254 -36.79 -11.72 -16.23
C LEU A 254 -38.31 -11.93 -16.44
N ALA A 255 -39.03 -12.31 -15.38
CA ALA A 255 -40.48 -12.47 -15.42
C ALA A 255 -41.20 -11.12 -15.61
N GLU A 256 -40.76 -10.07 -14.92
CA GLU A 256 -41.32 -8.72 -15.07
C GLU A 256 -41.12 -8.16 -16.49
N ARG A 257 -39.96 -8.41 -17.11
CA ARG A 257 -39.72 -8.05 -18.53
C ARG A 257 -40.66 -8.74 -19.51
N ARG A 258 -41.22 -9.90 -19.14
CA ARG A 258 -42.24 -10.61 -19.91
C ARG A 258 -43.66 -10.05 -19.68
N GLY A 259 -43.83 -9.10 -18.76
CA GLY A 259 -45.10 -8.45 -18.46
C GLY A 259 -45.82 -8.98 -17.22
N LEU A 260 -45.16 -9.80 -16.39
CA LEU A 260 -45.72 -10.25 -15.12
C LEU A 260 -45.59 -9.18 -14.03
N THR A 261 -46.62 -9.02 -13.20
CA THR A 261 -46.49 -8.26 -11.96
C THR A 261 -46.02 -9.20 -10.87
N VAL A 262 -44.77 -9.04 -10.41
CA VAL A 262 -44.17 -9.93 -9.42
C VAL A 262 -43.94 -9.21 -8.09
N VAL A 263 -44.39 -9.80 -6.99
CA VAL A 263 -44.11 -9.30 -5.64
C VAL A 263 -43.10 -10.23 -4.98
N LEU A 264 -41.88 -9.75 -4.76
CA LEU A 264 -40.83 -10.46 -4.04
C LEU A 264 -40.83 -10.05 -2.55
N ALA A 265 -40.87 -11.03 -1.66
CA ALA A 265 -40.71 -10.86 -0.22
C ALA A 265 -39.51 -11.68 0.27
N VAL A 266 -38.65 -11.07 1.06
CA VAL A 266 -37.41 -11.68 1.54
C VAL A 266 -37.38 -11.54 3.06
N SER A 267 -37.16 -12.63 3.79
CA SER A 267 -37.27 -12.65 5.26
C SER A 267 -36.21 -13.54 5.90
N GLY A 268 -35.76 -13.15 7.09
CA GLY A 268 -34.69 -13.81 7.84
C GLY A 268 -33.29 -13.28 7.52
N GLU A 269 -32.29 -13.69 8.30
CA GLU A 269 -30.88 -13.32 8.13
C GLU A 269 -30.23 -14.05 6.95
N PRO A 270 -29.20 -13.49 6.29
CA PRO A 270 -28.46 -14.17 5.24
C PRO A 270 -27.83 -15.48 5.74
N VAL A 271 -28.11 -16.58 5.03
CA VAL A 271 -27.53 -17.91 5.31
C VAL A 271 -26.62 -18.28 4.14
N PRO A 272 -25.38 -18.75 4.36
CA PRO A 272 -24.49 -19.15 3.28
C PRO A 272 -25.02 -20.41 2.59
N VAL A 273 -25.63 -20.25 1.41
CA VAL A 273 -26.15 -21.36 0.59
C VAL A 273 -25.14 -21.71 -0.52
N PRO A 274 -24.67 -22.98 -0.61
CA PRO A 274 -23.79 -23.43 -1.69
C PRO A 274 -24.39 -23.22 -3.08
N THR A 275 -23.55 -22.92 -4.07
CA THR A 275 -23.99 -22.56 -5.44
C THR A 275 -24.86 -23.62 -6.10
N GLU A 276 -24.57 -24.89 -5.87
CA GLU A 276 -25.33 -26.02 -6.40
C GLU A 276 -26.76 -26.01 -5.84
N ILE A 277 -26.91 -25.75 -4.54
CA ILE A 277 -28.20 -25.67 -3.85
C ILE A 277 -28.98 -24.43 -4.29
N ARG A 278 -28.31 -23.28 -4.51
CA ARG A 278 -28.99 -22.08 -5.03
C ARG A 278 -29.63 -22.32 -6.39
N ARG A 279 -28.95 -23.05 -7.28
CA ARG A 279 -29.50 -23.47 -8.58
C ARG A 279 -30.68 -24.43 -8.42
N GLU A 280 -30.57 -25.39 -7.52
CA GLU A 280 -31.66 -26.34 -7.22
C GLU A 280 -32.89 -25.65 -6.58
N LEU A 281 -32.70 -24.58 -5.81
CA LEU A 281 -33.77 -23.76 -5.25
C LEU A 281 -34.41 -22.82 -6.28
N THR A 282 -33.62 -22.29 -7.22
CA THR A 282 -34.11 -21.33 -8.23
C THR A 282 -34.70 -22.00 -9.47
N ALA A 283 -34.30 -23.22 -9.82
CA ALA A 283 -34.85 -23.93 -10.98
C ALA A 283 -36.38 -24.13 -10.90
N PRO A 284 -36.97 -24.61 -9.77
CA PRO A 284 -38.43 -24.70 -9.64
C PRO A 284 -39.12 -23.33 -9.72
N LEU A 285 -38.51 -22.29 -9.16
CA LEU A 285 -39.01 -20.91 -9.22
C LEU A 285 -39.14 -20.42 -10.66
N VAL A 286 -38.11 -20.64 -11.49
CA VAL A 286 -38.15 -20.25 -12.92
C VAL A 286 -39.28 -20.98 -13.63
N THR A 287 -39.43 -22.30 -13.44
CA THR A 287 -40.49 -23.09 -14.05
C THR A 287 -41.88 -22.55 -13.69
N ALA A 288 -42.11 -22.24 -12.41
CA ALA A 288 -43.38 -21.69 -11.96
C ALA A 288 -43.64 -20.28 -12.52
N LEU A 289 -42.61 -19.41 -12.56
CA LEU A 289 -42.72 -18.08 -13.15
C LEU A 289 -42.98 -18.12 -14.65
N VAL A 290 -42.46 -19.11 -15.38
CA VAL A 290 -42.74 -19.32 -16.81
C VAL A 290 -44.21 -19.68 -17.04
N GLY A 291 -44.81 -20.50 -16.18
CA GLY A 291 -46.22 -20.91 -16.25
C GLY A 291 -47.23 -19.84 -15.82
N ALA A 292 -46.80 -18.78 -15.13
CA ALA A 292 -47.66 -17.70 -14.66
C ALA A 292 -48.25 -16.86 -15.81
N ARG A 293 -49.49 -16.37 -15.64
CA ARG A 293 -50.21 -15.59 -16.66
C ARG A 293 -49.98 -14.10 -16.51
N SER A 294 -50.23 -13.55 -15.33
CA SER A 294 -50.19 -12.09 -15.11
C SER A 294 -49.61 -11.68 -13.76
N GLN A 295 -49.69 -12.54 -12.74
CA GLN A 295 -49.25 -12.21 -11.39
C GLN A 295 -48.49 -13.36 -10.73
N ALA A 296 -47.42 -13.01 -10.03
CA ALA A 296 -46.70 -13.93 -9.17
C ALA A 296 -46.33 -13.28 -7.84
N ARG A 297 -46.33 -14.07 -6.77
CA ARG A 297 -45.78 -13.68 -5.48
C ARG A 297 -44.69 -14.65 -5.10
N VAL A 298 -43.46 -14.16 -5.01
CA VAL A 298 -42.27 -14.91 -4.64
C VAL A 298 -41.91 -14.57 -3.19
N SER A 299 -41.60 -15.58 -2.38
CA SER A 299 -41.10 -15.38 -1.02
C SER A 299 -39.86 -16.24 -0.76
N VAL A 300 -38.83 -15.62 -0.22
CA VAL A 300 -37.61 -16.27 0.26
C VAL A 300 -37.59 -16.17 1.78
N LEU A 301 -37.68 -17.31 2.46
CA LEU A 301 -37.54 -17.39 3.91
C LEU A 301 -36.21 -18.05 4.24
N ARG A 302 -35.45 -17.42 5.12
CA ARG A 302 -34.17 -17.92 5.64
C ARG A 302 -34.29 -18.10 7.15
N ALA A 303 -34.28 -19.34 7.59
CA ALA A 303 -34.18 -19.72 8.99
C ALA A 303 -32.80 -20.35 9.22
N ALA A 304 -32.41 -20.49 10.50
CA ALA A 304 -31.10 -21.06 10.85
C ALA A 304 -30.91 -22.50 10.33
N ASP A 305 -32.00 -23.26 10.22
CA ASP A 305 -32.05 -24.67 9.86
C ASP A 305 -32.64 -24.94 8.47
N GLU A 306 -33.33 -23.96 7.87
CA GLU A 306 -34.06 -24.14 6.62
C GLU A 306 -34.05 -22.88 5.74
N VAL A 307 -33.85 -23.07 4.43
CA VAL A 307 -34.06 -22.04 3.41
C VAL A 307 -35.22 -22.48 2.51
N ARG A 308 -36.21 -21.60 2.34
CA ARG A 308 -37.42 -21.86 1.56
C ARG A 308 -37.60 -20.81 0.48
N VAL A 309 -37.83 -21.26 -0.73
CA VAL A 309 -38.25 -20.42 -1.86
C VAL A 309 -39.64 -20.87 -2.27
N ALA A 310 -40.63 -20.00 -2.05
CA ALA A 310 -42.01 -20.27 -2.43
C ALA A 310 -42.48 -19.28 -3.48
N VAL A 311 -43.37 -19.74 -4.36
CA VAL A 311 -44.01 -18.90 -5.37
C VAL A 311 -45.48 -19.27 -5.47
N ILE A 312 -46.31 -18.24 -5.58
CA ILE A 312 -47.74 -18.36 -5.86
C ILE A 312 -47.99 -17.67 -7.20
N THR A 313 -48.58 -18.39 -8.15
CA THR A 313 -48.85 -17.89 -9.50
C THR A 313 -50.31 -18.07 -9.88
N ASP A 314 -50.77 -17.30 -10.88
CA ASP A 314 -52.11 -17.35 -11.48
C ASP A 314 -52.17 -18.22 -12.76
N GLY A 315 -51.24 -19.17 -12.89
CA GLY A 315 -51.08 -20.06 -14.04
C GLY A 315 -51.81 -21.40 -13.93
N GLU A 316 -51.96 -22.09 -15.06
CA GLU A 316 -52.42 -23.49 -15.06
C GLU A 316 -51.34 -24.41 -14.48
N PRO A 317 -51.74 -25.50 -13.78
CA PRO A 317 -50.80 -26.42 -13.17
C PRO A 317 -49.90 -27.05 -14.24
N GLY A 318 -48.66 -26.58 -14.30
CA GLY A 318 -47.61 -27.21 -15.09
C GLY A 318 -47.15 -28.53 -14.47
N GLU A 319 -46.33 -29.29 -15.21
CA GLU A 319 -45.68 -30.49 -14.69
C GLU A 319 -44.85 -30.13 -13.44
N SER A 320 -45.09 -30.82 -12.33
CA SER A 320 -44.37 -30.57 -11.07
C SER A 320 -42.87 -30.78 -11.30
N PRO A 321 -42.01 -29.76 -11.11
CA PRO A 321 -40.58 -29.95 -11.22
C PRO A 321 -40.12 -30.98 -10.18
N ALA A 322 -39.36 -31.98 -10.62
CA ALA A 322 -38.83 -33.00 -9.73
C ALA A 322 -37.89 -32.37 -8.70
N GLY A 323 -38.12 -32.62 -7.42
CA GLY A 323 -37.18 -32.27 -6.35
C GLY A 323 -35.88 -33.07 -6.45
N SER A 324 -34.84 -32.59 -5.78
CA SER A 324 -33.57 -33.31 -5.66
C SER A 324 -33.49 -34.01 -4.29
N ALA A 325 -32.48 -34.87 -4.09
CA ALA A 325 -32.21 -35.48 -2.78
C ALA A 325 -31.87 -34.44 -1.69
N ARG A 326 -31.59 -33.19 -2.07
CA ARG A 326 -31.15 -32.10 -1.17
C ARG A 326 -32.20 -30.99 -1.06
N VAL A 327 -33.03 -30.80 -2.09
CA VAL A 327 -34.09 -29.79 -2.15
C VAL A 327 -35.43 -30.48 -2.37
N GLY A 328 -36.27 -30.47 -1.33
CA GLY A 328 -37.64 -30.94 -1.43
C GLY A 328 -38.50 -29.91 -2.17
N VAL A 329 -39.23 -30.35 -3.19
CA VAL A 329 -40.15 -29.49 -3.94
C VAL A 329 -41.58 -29.97 -3.74
N GLU A 330 -42.42 -29.11 -3.19
CA GLU A 330 -43.84 -29.34 -2.97
C GLU A 330 -44.64 -28.42 -3.90
N CYS A 331 -45.62 -28.97 -4.60
CA CYS A 331 -46.52 -28.22 -5.47
C CYS A 331 -47.96 -28.54 -5.08
N HIS A 332 -48.73 -27.49 -4.82
CA HIS A 332 -50.15 -27.59 -4.48
C HIS A 332 -50.96 -26.69 -5.40
N THR A 333 -52.12 -27.18 -5.83
CA THR A 333 -53.11 -26.37 -6.55
C THR A 333 -54.13 -25.84 -5.55
N LEU A 334 -54.27 -24.53 -5.46
CA LEU A 334 -55.21 -23.82 -4.60
C LEU A 334 -56.22 -23.08 -5.48
N GLY A 335 -57.23 -23.81 -5.96
CA GLY A 335 -58.23 -23.28 -6.90
C GLY A 335 -57.58 -22.92 -8.24
N GLU A 336 -57.68 -21.65 -8.65
CA GLU A 336 -57.05 -21.11 -9.88
C GLU A 336 -55.59 -20.67 -9.69
N ARG A 337 -54.98 -20.95 -8.52
CA ARG A 337 -53.60 -20.56 -8.22
C ARG A 337 -52.73 -21.79 -8.00
N GLN A 338 -51.50 -21.72 -8.49
CA GLN A 338 -50.48 -22.72 -8.22
C GLN A 338 -49.57 -22.19 -7.10
N TRP A 339 -49.38 -23.01 -6.07
CA TRP A 339 -48.38 -22.79 -5.03
C TRP A 339 -47.26 -23.80 -5.19
N MET A 340 -46.03 -23.32 -5.34
CA MET A 340 -44.83 -24.15 -5.35
C MET A 340 -43.91 -23.69 -4.24
N GLU A 341 -43.26 -24.66 -3.61
CA GLU A 341 -42.32 -24.45 -2.53
C GLU A 341 -41.11 -25.37 -2.68
N ALA A 342 -39.91 -24.79 -2.71
CA ALA A 342 -38.63 -25.48 -2.69
C ALA A 342 -37.96 -25.26 -1.34
N LYS A 343 -37.58 -26.35 -0.66
CA LYS A 343 -37.04 -26.35 0.71
C LYS A 343 -35.67 -27.01 0.73
N TRP A 344 -34.70 -26.35 1.36
CA TRP A 344 -33.39 -26.90 1.68
C TRP A 344 -33.15 -26.84 3.19
N ARG A 345 -32.66 -27.94 3.78
CA ARG A 345 -32.26 -27.99 5.19
C ARG A 345 -30.74 -28.02 5.31
N THR A 346 -30.20 -27.26 6.28
CA THR A 346 -28.75 -27.10 6.48
C THR A 346 -28.11 -28.34 7.11
N GLU A 347 -28.88 -29.21 7.78
CA GLU A 347 -28.43 -30.50 8.34
C GLU A 347 -29.17 -31.71 7.72
N PRO A 348 -28.50 -32.85 7.49
CA PRO A 348 -29.14 -34.06 7.02
C PRO A 348 -29.90 -34.74 8.17
N SER A 349 -31.16 -35.09 7.94
CA SER A 349 -31.92 -36.03 8.79
C SER A 349 -31.46 -37.46 8.61
#